data_AF-A0A7S3EU25-F1
#
_entry.id   AF-A0A7S3EU25-F1
#
_cell.length_a   1.000
_cell.length_b   1.000
_cell.length_c   1.000
_cell.angle_alpha   90.00
_cell.angle_beta   90.00
_cell.angle_gamma   90.00
#
_symmetry.space_group_name_H-M   'P 1'
#
loop_
_entity.id
_entity.type
_entity.pdbx_description
1 polymer ?
#
loop_
_entity_poly.entity_id
_entity_poly.type
_entity_poly.pdbx_seq_one_letter_code
_entity_poly.pdbx_strand_id
1 'polypeptide(L)'
;FGIINIVGNFGTVFVDQSYWQSAIAARPASAHKGYLLGGMCWFTIPFALATSLGLGSNALNMAVTADDAGAGLVPFATAYALGGKQLQNLMVITLFVAITSTASAEAIAVGGLWSYDIYRKYINPSATGADIKKQSQIMVCVWCLCMFLFNGILDAMGLGLGWVYNFMGICIGSAVCPIAACILWDKTDGWVAILAAVVGFIGAVMTWLITAASLYDEVSEVSLGMLYAQLAGNCVAIGLSGIIVLVLSFMFPQNYDWSLMNQGIKLVESNTVVLNEDWESTPEFLAEASAWIFKYGWAYALFLCVGWPLIAAPWGVFPEAVYSLWASVAVCWGYLAAIIIIGLPLYENSATITRVLTFKPFTADAKESNKPISTTSAAAVTAVEASSC
;
A
#
# COMPACT_ATOMS: atom_id res chain seq x y z
N PHE A 1 2.31 -11.10 -15.63
CA PHE A 1 1.27 -10.47 -14.79
C PHE A 1 1.67 -10.37 -13.32
N GLY A 2 2.01 -11.47 -12.62
CA GLY A 2 2.37 -11.41 -11.19
C GLY A 2 3.52 -10.43 -10.85
N ILE A 3 4.59 -10.45 -11.63
CA ILE A 3 5.72 -9.50 -11.45
C ILE A 3 5.28 -8.04 -11.68
N ILE A 4 4.49 -7.78 -12.74
CA ILE A 4 3.92 -6.45 -13.02
C ILE A 4 3.13 -5.95 -11.82
N ASN A 5 2.29 -6.83 -11.25
CA ASN A 5 1.53 -6.52 -10.04
C ASN A 5 2.43 -6.17 -8.86
N ILE A 6 3.48 -6.94 -8.59
CA ILE A 6 4.38 -6.67 -7.46
C ILE A 6 5.02 -5.30 -7.61
N VAL A 7 5.57 -4.99 -8.80
CA VAL A 7 6.22 -3.69 -9.05
C VAL A 7 5.21 -2.55 -8.96
N GLY A 8 4.06 -2.68 -9.63
CA GLY A 8 3.01 -1.67 -9.60
C GLY A 8 2.52 -1.39 -8.18
N ASN A 9 2.19 -2.43 -7.41
CA ASN A 9 1.66 -2.26 -6.05
C ASN A 9 2.72 -1.76 -5.05
N PHE A 10 4.00 -2.09 -5.23
CA PHE A 10 5.04 -1.41 -4.44
C PHE A 10 5.08 0.08 -4.74
N GLY A 11 4.96 0.45 -6.01
CA GLY A 11 4.80 1.85 -6.41
C GLY A 11 3.63 2.53 -5.69
N THR A 12 2.44 1.93 -5.72
CA THR A 12 1.23 2.51 -5.11
C THR A 12 1.25 2.59 -3.60
N VAL A 13 2.18 1.91 -2.92
CA VAL A 13 2.28 2.00 -1.45
C VAL A 13 3.42 2.94 -1.06
N PHE A 14 4.59 2.81 -1.69
CA PHE A 14 5.76 3.61 -1.32
C PHE A 14 5.69 5.04 -1.84
N VAL A 15 5.07 5.27 -3.01
CA VAL A 15 5.00 6.58 -3.65
C VAL A 15 3.70 7.32 -3.31
N ASP A 16 2.77 6.66 -2.62
CA ASP A 16 1.47 7.21 -2.29
C ASP A 16 1.47 7.85 -0.90
N GLN A 17 1.23 9.16 -0.91
CA GLN A 17 1.24 10.00 0.28
C GLN A 17 0.07 9.69 1.25
N SER A 18 -1.02 9.09 0.78
CA SER A 18 -2.15 8.71 1.63
C SER A 18 -1.74 7.69 2.70
N TYR A 19 -0.89 6.72 2.34
CA TYR A 19 -0.33 5.74 3.27
C TYR A 19 0.63 6.38 4.27
N TRP A 20 1.51 7.28 3.82
CA TRP A 20 2.47 7.97 4.70
C TRP A 20 1.78 8.87 5.72
N GLN A 21 0.78 9.65 5.27
CA GLN A 21 0.00 10.50 6.16
C GLN A 21 -0.75 9.67 7.22
N SER A 22 -1.33 8.54 6.81
CA SER A 22 -1.98 7.61 7.73
C SER A 22 -1.00 6.99 8.73
N ALA A 23 0.22 6.65 8.28
CA ALA A 23 1.25 6.07 9.12
C ALA A 23 1.73 7.06 10.19
N ILE A 24 1.97 8.31 9.80
CA ILE A 24 2.44 9.38 10.69
C ILE A 24 1.35 9.79 11.69
N ALA A 25 0.08 9.71 11.29
CA ALA A 25 -1.05 10.00 12.19
C ALA A 25 -1.30 8.89 13.22
N ALA A 26 -0.80 7.67 12.99
CA ALA A 26 -0.97 6.54 13.89
C ALA A 26 0.04 6.54 15.05
N ARG A 27 -0.38 6.04 16.21
CA ARG A 27 0.53 5.83 17.35
C ARG A 27 1.53 4.71 17.01
N PRO A 28 2.83 4.84 17.38
CA PRO A 28 3.84 3.82 17.10
C PRO A 28 3.45 2.42 17.59
N ALA A 29 2.81 2.34 18.78
CA ALA A 29 2.41 1.06 19.37
C ALA A 29 1.31 0.32 18.59
N SER A 30 0.43 1.05 17.91
CA SER A 30 -0.61 0.47 17.07
C SER A 30 -0.15 0.30 15.62
N ALA A 31 0.68 1.21 15.11
CA ALA A 31 1.10 1.25 13.71
C ALA A 31 1.82 -0.03 13.27
N HIS A 32 2.86 -0.45 14.00
CA HIS A 32 3.69 -1.59 13.55
C HIS A 32 2.89 -2.90 13.41
N LYS A 33 1.99 -3.21 14.36
CA LYS A 33 1.13 -4.41 14.31
C LYS A 33 -0.04 -4.22 13.35
N GLY A 34 -0.64 -3.03 13.37
CA GLY A 34 -1.80 -2.68 12.55
C GLY A 34 -1.50 -2.76 11.05
N TYR A 35 -0.34 -2.28 10.61
CA TYR A 35 0.06 -2.34 9.20
C TYR A 35 0.26 -3.77 8.71
N LEU A 36 0.92 -4.65 9.49
CA LEU A 36 1.08 -6.05 9.08
C LEU A 36 -0.24 -6.81 9.11
N LEU A 37 -1.08 -6.60 10.12
CA LEU A 37 -2.40 -7.21 10.19
C LEU A 37 -3.31 -6.73 9.04
N GLY A 38 -3.30 -5.42 8.78
CA GLY A 38 -4.00 -4.79 7.67
C GLY A 38 -3.58 -5.37 6.32
N GLY A 39 -2.27 -5.55 6.08
CA GLY A 39 -1.75 -6.20 4.88
C GLY A 39 -2.24 -7.64 4.70
N MET A 40 -2.27 -8.44 5.78
CA MET A 40 -2.81 -9.82 5.73
C MET A 40 -4.31 -9.85 5.45
N CYS A 41 -5.06 -8.92 6.06
CA CYS A 41 -6.49 -8.77 5.81
C CYS A 41 -6.76 -8.31 4.37
N TRP A 42 -5.95 -7.41 3.84
CA TRP A 42 -6.08 -6.87 2.48
C TRP A 42 -5.92 -7.96 1.42
N PHE A 43 -5.01 -8.92 1.61
CA PHE A 43 -4.80 -10.05 0.69
C PHE A 43 -6.08 -10.85 0.40
N THR A 44 -7.04 -10.85 1.32
CA THR A 44 -8.36 -11.46 1.16
C THR A 44 -9.13 -10.94 -0.06
N ILE A 45 -8.98 -9.66 -0.39
CA ILE A 45 -9.73 -9.04 -1.49
C ILE A 45 -9.35 -9.70 -2.82
N PRO A 46 -8.08 -9.69 -3.27
CA PRO A 46 -7.70 -10.40 -4.48
C PRO A 46 -7.79 -11.92 -4.32
N PHE A 47 -7.40 -12.48 -3.17
CA PHE A 47 -7.29 -13.94 -3.03
C PHE A 47 -8.63 -14.64 -2.89
N ALA A 48 -9.53 -14.16 -2.03
CA ALA A 48 -10.82 -14.78 -1.78
C ALA A 48 -11.92 -14.18 -2.65
N LEU A 49 -12.12 -12.85 -2.58
CA LEU A 49 -13.26 -12.21 -3.25
C LEU A 49 -13.11 -12.22 -4.78
N ALA A 50 -12.01 -11.70 -5.32
CA ALA A 50 -11.82 -11.62 -6.77
C ALA A 50 -11.74 -13.02 -7.41
N THR A 51 -10.99 -13.94 -6.80
CA THR A 51 -10.93 -15.33 -7.26
C THR A 51 -12.30 -16.00 -7.24
N SER A 52 -13.02 -15.97 -6.11
CA SER A 52 -14.29 -16.71 -6.00
C SER A 52 -15.32 -16.23 -7.01
N LEU A 53 -15.39 -14.92 -7.25
CA LEU A 53 -16.27 -14.35 -8.27
C LEU A 53 -15.77 -14.65 -9.70
N GLY A 54 -14.46 -14.55 -9.98
CA GLY A 54 -13.91 -14.88 -11.29
C GLY A 54 -14.09 -16.36 -11.66
N LEU A 55 -13.74 -17.27 -10.75
CA LEU A 55 -13.93 -18.71 -10.94
C LEU A 55 -15.40 -19.10 -10.91
N GLY A 56 -16.23 -18.40 -10.12
CA GLY A 56 -17.68 -18.56 -10.11
C GLY A 56 -18.30 -18.31 -11.48
N SER A 57 -17.88 -17.23 -12.18
CA SER A 57 -18.29 -16.97 -13.56
C SER A 57 -18.00 -18.15 -14.49
N ASN A 58 -16.79 -18.71 -14.40
CA ASN A 58 -16.38 -19.85 -15.21
C ASN A 58 -17.17 -21.12 -14.85
N ALA A 59 -17.36 -21.40 -13.56
CA ALA A 59 -18.10 -22.57 -13.09
C ALA A 59 -19.58 -22.54 -13.51
N LEU A 60 -20.17 -21.34 -13.59
CA LEU A 60 -21.54 -21.13 -14.04
C LEU A 60 -21.67 -21.08 -15.57
N ASN A 61 -20.57 -21.27 -16.32
CA ASN A 61 -20.50 -21.15 -17.78
C ASN A 61 -21.12 -19.84 -18.30
N MET A 62 -20.86 -18.74 -17.60
CA MET A 62 -21.38 -17.44 -18.00
C MET A 62 -20.73 -16.98 -19.31
N ALA A 63 -21.53 -16.49 -20.24
CA ALA A 63 -21.06 -15.91 -21.49
C ALA A 63 -20.49 -14.50 -21.29
N VAL A 64 -19.38 -14.39 -20.55
CA VAL A 64 -18.65 -13.15 -20.33
C VAL A 64 -17.67 -12.95 -21.48
N THR A 65 -17.79 -11.84 -22.20
CA THR A 65 -16.85 -11.51 -23.28
C THR A 65 -15.51 -11.02 -22.73
N ALA A 66 -14.46 -11.05 -23.56
CA ALA A 66 -13.16 -10.48 -23.18
C ALA A 66 -13.28 -8.98 -22.84
N ASP A 67 -14.15 -8.26 -23.54
CA ASP A 67 -14.42 -6.84 -23.32
C ASP A 67 -15.13 -6.61 -21.98
N ASP A 68 -16.15 -7.42 -21.65
CA ASP A 68 -16.81 -7.35 -20.34
C ASP A 68 -15.84 -7.63 -19.18
N ALA A 69 -14.94 -8.59 -19.39
CA ALA A 69 -13.91 -8.90 -18.41
C ALA A 69 -12.89 -7.75 -18.28
N GLY A 70 -12.47 -7.17 -19.39
CA GLY A 70 -11.57 -6.01 -19.44
C GLY A 70 -12.18 -4.74 -18.82
N ALA A 71 -13.51 -4.59 -18.90
CA ALA A 71 -14.28 -3.54 -18.26
C ALA A 71 -14.55 -3.80 -16.76
N GLY A 72 -14.14 -4.96 -16.22
CA GLY A 72 -14.30 -5.30 -14.80
C GLY A 72 -15.73 -5.70 -14.41
N LEU A 73 -16.55 -6.17 -15.36
CA LEU A 73 -17.96 -6.50 -15.11
C LEU A 73 -18.18 -7.89 -14.52
N VAL A 74 -17.18 -8.77 -14.57
CA VAL A 74 -17.26 -10.17 -14.10
C VAL A 74 -17.77 -10.32 -12.67
N PRO A 75 -17.29 -9.54 -11.67
CA PRO A 75 -17.76 -9.68 -10.30
C PRO A 75 -19.26 -9.39 -10.14
N PHE A 76 -19.78 -8.41 -10.89
CA PHE A 76 -21.19 -8.03 -10.85
C PHE A 76 -22.08 -9.07 -11.53
N ALA A 77 -21.64 -9.57 -12.69
CA ALA A 77 -22.35 -10.61 -13.42
C ALA A 77 -22.43 -11.89 -12.57
N THR A 78 -21.32 -12.30 -11.97
CA THR A 78 -21.28 -13.49 -11.10
C THR A 78 -22.14 -13.33 -9.86
N ALA A 79 -22.09 -12.16 -9.21
CA ALA A 79 -22.93 -11.85 -8.07
C ALA A 79 -24.43 -11.94 -8.44
N TYR A 80 -24.83 -11.45 -9.61
CA TYR A 80 -26.19 -11.59 -10.10
C TYR A 80 -26.57 -13.06 -10.31
N ALA A 81 -25.69 -13.86 -10.92
CA ALA A 81 -25.96 -15.27 -11.16
C ALA A 81 -26.09 -16.10 -9.86
N LEU A 82 -25.34 -15.74 -8.81
CA LEU A 82 -25.35 -16.44 -7.53
C LEU A 82 -26.51 -16.05 -6.60
N GLY A 83 -26.88 -14.75 -6.56
CA GLY A 83 -27.79 -14.21 -5.54
C GLY A 83 -28.83 -13.24 -6.08
N GLY A 84 -29.00 -13.19 -7.40
CA GLY A 84 -29.92 -12.29 -8.07
C GLY A 84 -29.54 -10.81 -7.91
N LYS A 85 -30.52 -9.94 -8.17
CA LYS A 85 -30.33 -8.48 -8.15
C LYS A 85 -29.86 -7.94 -6.80
N GLN A 86 -30.21 -8.62 -5.70
CA GLN A 86 -29.86 -8.21 -4.35
C GLN A 86 -28.34 -8.28 -4.14
N LEU A 87 -27.71 -9.39 -4.53
CA LEU A 87 -26.26 -9.57 -4.37
C LEU A 87 -25.48 -8.70 -5.35
N GLN A 88 -25.98 -8.52 -6.58
CA GLN A 88 -25.41 -7.56 -7.52
C GLN A 88 -25.41 -6.14 -6.96
N ASN A 89 -26.53 -5.69 -6.39
CA ASN A 89 -26.63 -4.35 -5.78
C ASN A 89 -25.66 -4.19 -4.60
N LEU A 90 -25.50 -5.22 -3.78
CA LEU A 90 -24.54 -5.18 -2.67
C LEU A 90 -23.11 -5.00 -3.20
N MET A 91 -22.73 -5.71 -4.25
CA MET A 91 -21.43 -5.53 -4.91
C MET A 91 -21.24 -4.11 -5.44
N VAL A 92 -22.27 -3.50 -6.03
CA VAL A 92 -22.22 -2.10 -6.50
C VAL A 92 -22.00 -1.14 -5.34
N ILE A 93 -22.72 -1.33 -4.23
CA ILE A 93 -22.54 -0.52 -3.02
C ILE A 93 -21.14 -0.68 -2.45
N THR A 94 -20.64 -1.92 -2.33
CA THR A 94 -19.28 -2.20 -1.85
C THR A 94 -18.22 -1.53 -2.73
N LEU A 95 -18.35 -1.64 -4.06
CA LEU A 95 -17.41 -0.97 -4.97
C LEU A 95 -17.50 0.56 -4.83
N PHE A 96 -18.72 1.11 -4.75
CA PHE A 96 -18.91 2.56 -4.60
C PHE A 96 -18.26 3.10 -3.33
N VAL A 97 -18.44 2.42 -2.19
CA VAL A 97 -17.81 2.80 -0.91
C VAL A 97 -16.29 2.66 -0.99
N ALA A 98 -15.77 1.59 -1.62
CA ALA A 98 -14.34 1.39 -1.78
C ALA A 98 -13.68 2.51 -2.63
N ILE A 99 -14.28 2.85 -3.77
CA ILE A 99 -13.77 3.90 -4.66
C ILE A 99 -13.87 5.26 -4.00
N THR A 100 -15.01 5.61 -3.40
CA THR A 100 -15.20 6.93 -2.76
C THR A 100 -14.28 7.12 -1.55
N SER A 101 -14.05 6.07 -0.76
CA SER A 101 -13.09 6.09 0.35
C SER A 101 -11.66 6.35 -0.15
N THR A 102 -11.24 5.64 -1.20
CA THR A 102 -9.89 5.80 -1.77
C THR A 102 -9.72 7.17 -2.42
N ALA A 103 -10.71 7.60 -3.23
CA ALA A 103 -10.68 8.91 -3.88
C ALA A 103 -10.60 10.07 -2.87
N SER A 104 -11.29 9.96 -1.72
CA SER A 104 -11.18 10.96 -0.65
C SER A 104 -9.77 11.00 -0.05
N ALA A 105 -9.14 9.84 0.19
CA ALA A 105 -7.79 9.76 0.74
C ALA A 105 -6.77 10.38 -0.22
N GLU A 106 -6.84 10.03 -1.51
CA GLU A 106 -5.96 10.57 -2.56
C GLU A 106 -6.11 12.08 -2.72
N ALA A 107 -7.34 12.59 -2.71
CA ALA A 107 -7.57 14.03 -2.82
C ALA A 107 -6.94 14.81 -1.65
N ILE A 108 -7.04 14.27 -0.43
CA ILE A 108 -6.40 14.84 0.76
C ILE A 108 -4.87 14.75 0.64
N ALA A 109 -4.35 13.62 0.17
CA ALA A 109 -2.92 13.40 -0.03
C ALA A 109 -2.32 14.46 -0.97
N VAL A 110 -2.94 14.67 -2.14
CA VAL A 110 -2.52 15.70 -3.12
C VAL A 110 -2.67 17.11 -2.55
N GLY A 111 -3.75 17.38 -1.81
CA GLY A 111 -3.91 18.65 -1.10
C GLY A 111 -2.79 18.92 -0.09
N GLY A 112 -2.32 17.88 0.60
CA GLY A 112 -1.16 17.92 1.49
C GLY A 112 0.14 18.23 0.75
N LEU A 113 0.45 17.49 -0.32
CA LEU A 113 1.64 17.73 -1.15
C LEU A 113 1.68 19.16 -1.68
N TRP A 114 0.55 19.66 -2.21
CA TRP A 114 0.46 21.04 -2.68
C TRP A 114 0.69 22.05 -1.55
N SER A 115 -0.02 21.91 -0.44
CA SER A 115 -0.04 22.93 0.61
C SER A 115 1.27 23.00 1.41
N TYR A 116 1.87 21.85 1.75
CA TYR A 116 3.10 21.79 2.53
C TYR A 116 4.36 21.85 1.66
N ASP A 117 4.42 21.08 0.58
CA ASP A 117 5.67 20.88 -0.16
C ASP A 117 5.87 21.92 -1.27
N ILE A 118 4.79 22.48 -1.81
CA ILE A 118 4.86 23.50 -2.87
C ILE A 118 4.54 24.88 -2.30
N TYR A 119 3.30 25.09 -1.85
CA TYR A 119 2.79 26.38 -1.46
C TYR A 119 3.57 26.96 -0.28
N ARG A 120 3.65 26.24 0.83
CA ARG A 120 4.39 26.72 1.99
C ARG A 120 5.90 26.78 1.71
N LYS A 121 6.49 25.81 1.03
CA LYS A 121 7.94 25.79 0.84
C LYS A 121 8.45 26.89 -0.10
N TYR A 122 7.73 27.16 -1.20
CA TYR A 122 8.23 28.00 -2.30
C TYR A 122 7.41 29.25 -2.58
N ILE A 123 6.10 29.25 -2.29
CA ILE A 123 5.21 30.38 -2.61
C ILE A 123 5.03 31.31 -1.41
N ASN A 124 4.72 30.76 -0.23
CA ASN A 124 4.56 31.51 1.01
C ASN A 124 5.18 30.76 2.20
N PRO A 125 6.50 30.93 2.47
CA PRO A 125 7.20 30.35 3.61
C PRO A 125 6.59 30.64 4.99
N SER A 126 5.86 31.77 5.10
CA SER A 126 5.18 32.21 6.31
C SER A 126 3.70 31.79 6.38
N ALA A 127 3.24 30.88 5.51
CA ALA A 127 1.85 30.42 5.51
C ALA A 127 1.42 29.88 6.88
N THR A 128 0.28 30.37 7.36
CA THR A 128 -0.35 29.92 8.61
C THR A 128 -1.12 28.60 8.39
N GLY A 129 -1.51 27.89 9.44
CA GLY A 129 -2.33 26.68 9.30
C GLY A 129 -3.68 26.95 8.62
N ALA A 130 -4.27 28.13 8.81
CA ALA A 130 -5.47 28.55 8.09
C ALA A 130 -5.23 28.68 6.58
N ASP A 131 -4.08 29.23 6.16
CA ASP A 131 -3.70 29.34 4.76
C ASP A 131 -3.46 27.96 4.14
N ILE A 132 -2.75 27.08 4.85
CA ILE A 132 -2.47 25.70 4.42
C ILE A 132 -3.78 24.94 4.20
N LYS A 133 -4.71 25.00 5.16
CA LYS A 133 -6.02 24.37 5.04
C LYS A 133 -6.80 24.89 3.84
N LYS A 134 -6.83 26.22 3.63
CA LYS A 134 -7.50 26.83 2.49
C LYS A 134 -6.90 26.37 1.16
N GLN A 135 -5.57 26.35 1.05
CA GLN A 135 -4.87 25.90 -0.16
C GLN A 135 -5.09 24.41 -0.43
N SER A 136 -5.07 23.57 0.61
CA SER A 136 -5.40 22.15 0.49
C SER A 136 -6.81 21.95 -0.05
N GLN A 137 -7.81 22.69 0.43
CA GLN A 137 -9.19 22.59 -0.05
C GLN A 137 -9.35 23.04 -1.51
N ILE A 138 -8.65 24.11 -1.91
CA ILE A 138 -8.62 24.56 -3.31
C ILE A 138 -8.01 23.47 -4.19
N MET A 139 -6.87 22.90 -3.76
CA MET A 139 -6.19 21.87 -4.53
C MET A 139 -7.02 20.58 -4.66
N VAL A 140 -7.74 20.19 -3.61
CA VAL A 140 -8.69 19.06 -3.68
C VAL A 140 -9.70 19.26 -4.82
N CYS A 141 -10.32 20.44 -4.93
CA CYS A 141 -11.27 20.73 -6.01
C CYS A 141 -10.61 20.69 -7.39
N VAL A 142 -9.41 21.28 -7.52
CA VAL A 142 -8.63 21.26 -8.77
C VAL A 142 -8.28 19.83 -9.15
N TRP A 143 -7.83 19.02 -8.20
CA TRP A 143 -7.43 17.63 -8.43
C TRP A 143 -8.62 16.76 -8.86
N CYS A 144 -9.79 16.91 -8.23
CA CYS A 144 -11.01 16.23 -8.67
C CYS A 144 -11.36 16.55 -10.13
N LEU A 145 -11.20 17.81 -10.55
CA LEU A 145 -11.40 18.20 -11.95
C LEU A 145 -10.34 17.57 -12.87
N CYS A 146 -9.07 17.56 -12.45
CA CYS A 146 -7.99 16.89 -13.19
C CYS A 146 -8.27 15.40 -13.38
N MET A 147 -8.69 14.69 -12.32
CA MET A 147 -9.06 13.27 -12.40
C MET A 147 -10.23 13.03 -13.34
N PHE A 148 -11.27 13.87 -13.28
CA PHE A 148 -12.42 13.78 -14.19
C PHE A 148 -12.00 13.94 -15.66
N LEU A 149 -11.20 14.96 -15.97
CA LEU A 149 -10.71 15.22 -17.32
C LEU A 149 -9.78 14.11 -17.80
N PHE A 150 -8.87 13.65 -16.95
CA PHE A 150 -7.94 12.57 -17.28
C PHE A 150 -8.67 11.25 -17.54
N ASN A 151 -9.67 10.91 -16.73
CA ASN A 151 -10.51 9.74 -16.98
C ASN A 151 -11.25 9.83 -18.33
N GLY A 152 -11.76 11.01 -18.70
CA GLY A 152 -12.38 11.23 -20.01
C GLY A 152 -11.41 11.07 -21.18
N ILE A 153 -10.13 11.42 -21.01
CA ILE A 153 -9.09 11.19 -22.03
C ILE A 153 -8.80 9.70 -22.18
N LEU A 154 -8.65 8.96 -21.06
CA LEU A 154 -8.39 7.52 -21.08
C LEU A 154 -9.54 6.75 -21.75
N ASP A 155 -10.78 7.13 -21.44
CA ASP A 155 -11.99 6.55 -22.05
C ASP A 155 -12.06 6.84 -23.56
N ALA A 156 -11.76 8.08 -23.97
CA ALA A 156 -11.70 8.45 -25.39
C ALA A 156 -10.60 7.72 -26.18
N MET A 157 -9.53 7.29 -25.50
CA MET A 157 -8.47 6.45 -26.06
C MET A 157 -8.80 4.95 -26.03
N GLY A 158 -9.96 4.54 -25.50
CA GLY A 158 -10.34 3.13 -25.40
C GLY A 158 -9.45 2.30 -24.46
N LEU A 159 -8.71 2.95 -23.55
CA LEU A 159 -7.79 2.25 -22.65
C LEU A 159 -8.56 1.58 -21.52
N GLY A 160 -8.58 0.24 -21.53
CA GLY A 160 -9.21 -0.56 -20.48
C GLY A 160 -8.49 -0.47 -19.12
N LEU A 161 -9.21 -0.82 -18.05
CA LEU A 161 -8.68 -0.77 -16.67
C LEU A 161 -7.41 -1.60 -16.49
N GLY A 162 -7.35 -2.80 -17.10
CA GLY A 162 -6.18 -3.66 -17.03
C GLY A 162 -4.93 -3.06 -17.69
N TRP A 163 -5.10 -2.23 -18.71
CA TRP A 163 -3.99 -1.52 -19.36
C TRP A 163 -3.39 -0.50 -18.40
N VAL A 164 -4.24 0.38 -17.85
CA VAL A 164 -3.83 1.46 -16.94
C VAL A 164 -3.21 0.87 -15.67
N TYR A 165 -3.80 -0.20 -15.16
CA TYR A 165 -3.31 -0.92 -13.98
C TYR A 165 -1.88 -1.46 -14.17
N ASN A 166 -1.57 -2.04 -15.33
CA ASN A 166 -0.23 -2.56 -15.61
C ASN A 166 0.78 -1.44 -15.90
N PHE A 167 0.33 -0.38 -16.58
CA PHE A 167 1.14 0.79 -16.93
C PHE A 167 1.63 1.56 -15.70
N MET A 168 0.81 1.60 -14.64
CA MET A 168 1.13 2.26 -13.38
C MET A 168 2.54 1.98 -12.87
N GLY A 169 2.98 0.72 -12.80
CA GLY A 169 4.30 0.40 -12.27
C GLY A 169 5.47 0.86 -13.16
N ILE A 170 5.24 1.13 -14.45
CA ILE A 170 6.21 1.83 -15.32
C ILE A 170 6.36 3.28 -14.87
N CYS A 171 5.25 3.95 -14.55
CA CYS A 171 5.24 5.35 -14.15
C CYS A 171 5.85 5.60 -12.78
N ILE A 172 5.52 4.76 -11.79
CA ILE A 172 5.84 5.05 -10.39
C ILE A 172 6.83 4.05 -9.76
N GLY A 173 7.09 2.90 -10.40
CA GLY A 173 7.92 1.85 -9.82
C GLY A 173 9.38 2.25 -9.58
N SER A 174 9.90 3.23 -10.32
CA SER A 174 11.29 3.67 -10.17
C SER A 174 11.57 4.42 -8.87
N ALA A 175 10.56 5.02 -8.25
CA ALA A 175 10.72 5.78 -6.99
C ALA A 175 10.74 4.89 -5.74
N VAL A 176 10.35 3.61 -5.84
CA VAL A 176 10.25 2.68 -4.71
C VAL A 176 11.59 2.51 -3.98
N CYS A 177 12.63 2.03 -4.69
CA CYS A 177 13.94 1.80 -4.09
C CYS A 177 14.59 3.08 -3.55
N PRO A 178 14.56 4.23 -4.28
CA PRO A 178 15.02 5.52 -3.75
C PRO A 178 14.34 5.93 -2.44
N ILE A 179 13.01 5.88 -2.37
CA ILE A 179 12.27 6.27 -1.16
C ILE A 179 12.62 5.36 0.01
N ALA A 180 12.62 4.04 -0.20
CA ALA A 180 12.98 3.07 0.83
C ALA A 180 14.40 3.32 1.35
N ALA A 181 15.35 3.60 0.47
CA ALA A 181 16.74 3.87 0.83
C ALA A 181 16.90 5.18 1.62
N CYS A 182 16.18 6.24 1.26
CA CYS A 182 16.19 7.52 2.00
C CYS A 182 15.69 7.41 3.45
N ILE A 183 14.94 6.36 3.78
CA ILE A 183 14.31 6.18 5.11
C ILE A 183 15.01 5.09 5.92
N LEU A 184 15.55 4.07 5.25
CA LEU A 184 16.13 2.90 5.91
C LEU A 184 17.65 2.84 5.84
N TRP A 185 18.29 3.62 4.97
CA TRP A 185 19.70 3.49 4.67
C TRP A 185 20.46 4.81 4.79
N ASP A 186 21.31 4.89 5.81
CA ASP A 186 22.16 6.03 6.16
C ASP A 186 23.14 6.47 5.06
N LYS A 187 23.45 5.61 4.10
CA LYS A 187 24.41 5.93 3.03
C LYS A 187 23.80 6.69 1.86
N THR A 188 22.48 6.68 1.70
CA THR A 188 21.85 7.19 0.49
C THR A 188 21.66 8.70 0.56
N ASP A 189 22.28 9.40 -0.39
CA ASP A 189 22.13 10.86 -0.54
C ASP A 189 20.90 11.21 -1.39
N GLY A 190 20.33 12.39 -1.15
CA GLY A 190 19.16 12.90 -1.85
C GLY A 190 19.38 13.04 -3.36
N TRP A 191 20.57 13.46 -3.82
CA TRP A 191 20.85 13.54 -5.25
C TRP A 191 20.90 12.15 -5.91
N VAL A 192 21.40 11.13 -5.20
CA VAL A 192 21.42 9.74 -5.67
C VAL A 192 19.99 9.23 -5.82
N ALA A 193 19.15 9.47 -4.82
CA ALA A 193 17.75 9.07 -4.84
C ALA A 193 16.98 9.71 -6.01
N ILE A 194 17.17 11.03 -6.25
CA ILE A 194 16.56 11.74 -7.38
C ILE A 194 17.05 11.17 -8.71
N LEU A 195 18.37 11.00 -8.87
CA LEU A 195 18.95 10.48 -10.09
C LEU A 195 18.43 9.07 -10.40
N ALA A 196 18.38 8.19 -9.40
CA ALA A 196 17.89 6.84 -9.56
C ALA A 196 16.41 6.79 -9.95
N ALA A 197 15.56 7.61 -9.33
CA ALA A 197 14.14 7.68 -9.66
C ALA A 197 13.92 8.16 -11.11
N VAL A 198 14.61 9.23 -11.52
CA VAL A 198 14.46 9.84 -12.86
C VAL A 198 15.05 8.94 -13.95
N VAL A 199 16.29 8.46 -13.79
CA VAL A 199 16.93 7.58 -14.78
C VAL A 199 16.20 6.24 -14.87
N GLY A 200 15.74 5.70 -13.73
CA GLY A 200 14.90 4.50 -13.69
C GLY A 200 13.59 4.68 -14.47
N PHE A 201 12.91 5.82 -14.31
CA PHE A 201 11.68 6.12 -15.05
C PHE A 201 11.92 6.24 -16.56
N ILE A 202 12.94 7.01 -16.96
CA ILE A 202 13.30 7.16 -18.38
C ILE A 202 13.65 5.79 -18.99
N GLY A 203 14.45 4.98 -18.28
CA GLY A 203 14.79 3.62 -18.70
C GLY A 203 13.57 2.72 -18.84
N ALA A 204 12.60 2.81 -17.91
CA ALA A 204 11.37 2.04 -17.93
C ALA A 204 10.50 2.38 -19.15
N VAL A 205 10.28 3.67 -19.41
CA VAL A 205 9.49 4.15 -20.55
C VAL A 205 10.16 3.76 -21.86
N MET A 206 11.47 3.97 -22.00
CA MET A 206 12.20 3.55 -23.20
C MET A 206 12.10 2.04 -23.42
N THR A 207 12.31 1.24 -22.38
CA THR A 207 12.24 -0.23 -22.49
C THR A 207 10.84 -0.68 -22.87
N TRP A 208 9.81 -0.10 -22.29
CA TRP A 208 8.42 -0.40 -22.62
C TRP A 208 8.10 -0.12 -24.09
N LEU A 209 8.46 1.06 -24.59
CA LEU A 209 8.26 1.45 -26.00
C LEU A 209 9.08 0.57 -26.96
N ILE A 210 10.35 0.31 -26.66
CA ILE A 210 11.23 -0.53 -27.49
C ILE A 210 10.73 -1.97 -27.52
N THR A 211 10.29 -2.51 -26.37
CA THR A 211 9.77 -3.87 -26.29
C THR A 211 8.47 -4.01 -27.08
N ALA A 212 7.59 -3.01 -27.02
CA ALA A 212 6.38 -2.99 -27.84
C ALA A 212 6.73 -2.99 -29.34
N ALA A 213 7.60 -2.07 -29.77
CA ALA A 213 8.03 -1.95 -31.16
C ALA A 213 8.74 -3.19 -31.71
N SER A 214 9.54 -3.87 -30.87
CA SER A 214 10.38 -4.99 -31.32
C SER A 214 9.68 -6.36 -31.27
N LEU A 215 8.74 -6.57 -30.34
CA LEU A 215 8.02 -7.84 -30.22
C LEU A 215 6.71 -7.88 -31.00
N TYR A 216 6.14 -6.71 -31.30
CA TYR A 216 4.83 -6.59 -31.95
C TYR A 216 4.86 -5.77 -33.25
N ASP A 217 6.04 -5.38 -33.72
CA ASP A 217 6.28 -4.65 -34.97
C ASP A 217 5.56 -3.29 -35.09
N GLU A 218 4.97 -2.78 -34.00
CA GLU A 218 4.31 -1.47 -33.94
C GLU A 218 4.33 -0.87 -32.53
N VAL A 219 4.04 0.44 -32.45
CA VAL A 219 3.76 1.16 -31.20
C VAL A 219 2.34 1.69 -31.27
N SER A 220 1.41 0.87 -30.79
CA SER A 220 -0.03 1.09 -30.70
C SER A 220 -0.53 0.88 -29.27
N GLU A 221 -1.74 1.34 -28.96
CA GLU A 221 -2.41 1.07 -27.66
C GLU A 221 -2.43 -0.42 -27.30
N VAL A 222 -2.63 -1.28 -28.31
CA VAL A 222 -2.67 -2.73 -28.18
C VAL A 222 -1.29 -3.28 -27.83
N SER A 223 -0.27 -2.98 -28.65
CA SER A 223 1.10 -3.45 -28.41
C SER A 223 1.66 -2.99 -27.05
N LEU A 224 1.34 -1.76 -26.64
CA LEU A 224 1.71 -1.19 -25.36
C LEU A 224 0.96 -1.83 -24.18
N GLY A 225 -0.24 -2.35 -24.43
CA GLY A 225 -1.04 -3.10 -23.46
C GLY A 225 -0.60 -4.55 -23.27
N MET A 226 0.24 -5.07 -24.16
CA MET A 226 0.68 -6.46 -24.09
C MET A 226 1.56 -6.72 -22.86
N LEU A 227 1.35 -7.89 -22.24
CA LEU A 227 1.97 -8.25 -20.97
C LEU A 227 3.50 -8.26 -21.02
N TYR A 228 4.14 -8.63 -22.14
CA TYR A 228 5.60 -8.64 -22.23
C TYR A 228 6.19 -7.23 -22.28
N ALA A 229 5.57 -6.31 -23.03
CA ALA A 229 5.98 -4.91 -23.04
C ALA A 229 5.83 -4.29 -21.64
N GLN A 230 4.66 -4.48 -21.01
CA GLN A 230 4.38 -4.01 -19.66
C GLN A 230 5.35 -4.59 -18.64
N LEU A 231 5.65 -5.90 -18.72
CA LEU A 231 6.62 -6.57 -17.86
C LEU A 231 8.02 -5.97 -17.98
N ALA A 232 8.50 -5.76 -19.21
CA ALA A 232 9.84 -5.25 -19.44
C ALA A 232 10.00 -3.83 -18.85
N GLY A 233 9.04 -2.94 -19.10
CA GLY A 233 9.02 -1.59 -18.51
C GLY A 233 9.01 -1.62 -16.98
N ASN A 234 8.13 -2.41 -16.38
CA ASN A 234 8.03 -2.56 -14.92
C ASN A 234 9.33 -3.09 -14.29
N CYS A 235 9.92 -4.14 -14.87
CA CYS A 235 11.18 -4.70 -14.39
C CYS A 235 12.32 -3.68 -14.43
N VAL A 236 12.41 -2.88 -15.50
CA VAL A 236 13.43 -1.84 -15.59
C VAL A 236 13.16 -0.70 -14.62
N ALA A 237 11.89 -0.33 -14.39
CA ALA A 237 11.54 0.72 -13.44
C ALA A 237 12.14 0.46 -12.05
N ILE A 238 11.86 -0.69 -11.45
CA ILE A 238 12.36 -1.05 -10.13
C ILE A 238 13.83 -1.50 -10.15
N GLY A 239 14.24 -2.23 -11.18
CA GLY A 239 15.56 -2.84 -11.26
C GLY A 239 16.66 -1.81 -11.51
N LEU A 240 16.48 -0.94 -12.50
CA LEU A 240 17.46 0.09 -12.85
C LEU A 240 17.59 1.10 -11.72
N SER A 241 16.48 1.57 -11.14
CA SER A 241 16.55 2.50 -10.00
C SER A 241 17.21 1.85 -8.79
N GLY A 242 16.88 0.60 -8.48
CA GLY A 242 17.51 -0.15 -7.39
C GLY A 242 19.01 -0.33 -7.57
N ILE A 243 19.47 -0.66 -8.78
CA ILE A 243 20.91 -0.78 -9.10
C ILE A 243 21.60 0.58 -8.93
N ILE A 244 21.02 1.66 -9.44
CA ILE A 244 21.61 3.00 -9.33
C ILE A 244 21.73 3.42 -7.87
N VAL A 245 20.67 3.26 -7.07
CA VAL A 245 20.71 3.53 -5.63
C VAL A 245 21.79 2.71 -4.95
N LEU A 246 21.82 1.40 -5.17
CA LEU A 246 22.78 0.52 -4.53
C LEU A 246 24.22 0.89 -4.87
N VAL A 247 24.54 1.04 -6.16
CA VAL A 247 25.91 1.32 -6.62
C VAL A 247 26.35 2.71 -6.16
N LEU A 248 25.54 3.75 -6.39
CA LEU A 248 25.95 5.12 -6.08
C LEU A 248 25.97 5.40 -4.58
N SER A 249 25.09 4.81 -3.78
CA SER A 249 25.14 4.94 -2.31
C SER A 249 26.38 4.24 -1.72
N PHE A 250 26.90 3.19 -2.36
CA PHE A 250 28.19 2.60 -1.96
C PHE A 250 29.40 3.42 -2.44
N MET A 251 29.33 4.02 -3.64
CA MET A 251 30.42 4.84 -4.18
C MET A 251 30.53 6.21 -3.51
N PHE A 252 29.40 6.82 -3.16
CA PHE A 252 29.29 8.16 -2.60
C PHE A 252 28.42 8.17 -1.33
N PRO A 253 28.85 7.52 -0.23
CA PRO A 253 28.04 7.38 0.96
C PRO A 253 27.92 8.71 1.74
N GLN A 254 26.69 9.10 2.09
CA GLN A 254 26.43 10.27 2.93
C GLN A 254 26.75 10.01 4.42
N ASN A 255 26.43 8.81 4.94
CA ASN A 255 26.47 8.45 6.36
C ASN A 255 25.67 9.44 7.23
N TYR A 256 24.38 9.56 6.92
CA TYR A 256 23.44 10.49 7.53
C TYR A 256 23.19 10.18 9.02
N ASP A 257 23.18 11.23 9.86
CA ASP A 257 22.81 11.13 11.27
C ASP A 257 21.30 11.34 11.45
N TRP A 258 20.60 10.24 11.74
CA TRP A 258 19.15 10.22 11.97
C TRP A 258 18.68 11.12 13.13
N SER A 259 19.57 11.49 14.06
CA SER A 259 19.23 12.39 15.17
C SER A 259 18.82 13.78 14.68
N LEU A 260 19.27 14.18 13.48
CA LEU A 260 18.91 15.46 12.86
C LEU A 260 17.43 15.52 12.47
N MET A 261 16.79 14.40 12.15
CA MET A 261 15.36 14.38 11.81
C MET A 261 14.49 14.78 13.00
N ASN A 262 14.89 14.37 14.22
CA ASN A 262 14.18 14.73 15.46
C ASN A 262 14.17 16.26 15.70
N GLN A 263 15.15 16.98 15.15
CA GLN A 263 15.27 18.43 15.29
C GLN A 263 14.61 19.18 14.13
N GLY A 264 14.62 18.59 12.93
CA GLY A 264 14.15 19.19 11.68
C GLY A 264 12.64 19.09 11.45
N ILE A 265 11.98 18.06 11.98
CA ILE A 265 10.53 17.84 11.81
C ILE A 265 9.78 18.59 12.91
N LYS A 266 9.24 19.76 12.55
CA LYS A 266 8.44 20.62 13.45
C LYS A 266 7.00 20.73 12.96
N LEU A 267 6.05 20.70 13.90
CA LEU A 267 4.65 20.98 13.59
C LEU A 267 4.48 22.46 13.24
N VAL A 268 3.64 22.75 12.26
CA VAL A 268 3.45 24.13 11.75
C VAL A 268 2.89 25.07 12.82
N GLU A 269 2.07 24.54 13.73
CA GLU A 269 1.37 25.35 14.75
C GLU A 269 1.93 25.18 16.16
N SER A 270 2.86 24.24 16.39
CA SER A 270 3.41 24.00 17.73
C SER A 270 4.91 23.70 17.70
N ASN A 271 5.66 24.38 18.57
CA ASN A 271 7.08 24.08 18.84
C ASN A 271 7.29 22.74 19.58
N THR A 272 6.23 21.92 19.69
CA THR A 272 6.31 20.57 20.26
C THR A 272 6.83 19.59 19.22
N VAL A 273 7.79 18.78 19.65
CA VAL A 273 8.24 17.59 18.91
C VAL A 273 7.07 16.60 18.84
N VAL A 274 6.87 15.98 17.68
CA VAL A 274 5.75 15.04 17.39
C VAL A 274 5.72 13.85 18.36
N LEU A 275 6.88 13.49 18.91
CA LEU A 275 7.02 12.47 19.95
C LEU A 275 6.69 13.09 21.31
N ASN A 276 5.50 12.82 21.83
CA ASN A 276 5.17 13.06 23.22
C ASN A 276 6.21 12.35 24.12
N GLU A 277 6.40 12.84 25.36
CA GLU A 277 7.10 12.13 26.46
C GLU A 277 6.34 10.87 26.94
N ASP A 278 5.65 10.17 26.04
CA ASP A 278 4.95 8.92 26.31
C ASP A 278 5.92 7.74 26.13
N TRP A 279 5.65 6.62 26.81
CA TRP A 279 6.49 5.42 26.79
C TRP A 279 6.70 4.82 25.38
N GLU A 280 5.76 5.07 24.47
CA GLU A 280 5.80 4.61 23.07
C GLU A 280 6.81 5.38 22.20
N SER A 281 7.31 6.51 22.70
CA SER A 281 8.34 7.33 22.04
C SER A 281 9.75 7.00 22.53
N THR A 282 9.90 6.04 23.45
CA THR A 282 11.21 5.66 24.00
C THR A 282 12.05 4.97 22.92
N PRO A 283 13.37 5.26 22.85
CA PRO A 283 14.26 4.60 21.89
C PRO A 283 14.22 3.07 21.98
N GLU A 284 14.07 2.52 23.20
CA GLU A 284 14.00 1.08 23.44
C GLU A 284 12.77 0.47 22.78
N PHE A 285 11.59 1.07 22.97
CA PHE A 285 10.36 0.58 22.34
C PHE A 285 10.39 0.69 20.82
N LEU A 286 10.88 1.83 20.30
CA LEU A 286 10.97 2.05 18.85
C LEU A 286 11.96 1.07 18.19
N ALA A 287 13.07 0.75 18.85
CA ALA A 287 14.03 -0.24 18.38
C ALA A 287 13.42 -1.66 18.35
N GLU A 288 12.69 -2.05 19.39
CA GLU A 288 11.98 -3.34 19.44
C GLU A 288 10.90 -3.43 18.35
N ALA A 289 10.08 -2.39 18.21
CA ALA A 289 9.04 -2.31 17.20
C ALA A 289 9.63 -2.36 15.78
N SER A 290 10.73 -1.64 15.53
CA SER A 290 11.46 -1.68 14.26
C SER A 290 12.00 -3.08 13.96
N ALA A 291 12.67 -3.72 14.92
CA ALA A 291 13.18 -5.09 14.75
C ALA A 291 12.06 -6.09 14.46
N TRP A 292 10.90 -5.92 15.10
CA TRP A 292 9.70 -6.71 14.83
C TRP A 292 9.19 -6.50 13.39
N ILE A 293 9.07 -5.25 12.93
CA ILE A 293 8.67 -4.92 11.55
C ILE A 293 9.64 -5.55 10.56
N PHE A 294 10.95 -5.41 10.77
CA PHE A 294 11.94 -5.99 9.87
C PHE A 294 11.81 -7.51 9.81
N LYS A 295 11.71 -8.19 10.95
CA LYS A 295 11.61 -9.65 11.00
C LYS A 295 10.35 -10.16 10.30
N TYR A 296 9.17 -9.68 10.72
CA TYR A 296 7.91 -10.20 10.23
C TYR A 296 7.55 -9.62 8.86
N GLY A 297 7.82 -8.34 8.61
CA GLY A 297 7.61 -7.70 7.31
C GLY A 297 8.39 -8.38 6.19
N TRP A 298 9.68 -8.63 6.37
CA TRP A 298 10.46 -9.38 5.36
C TRP A 298 10.02 -10.83 5.24
N ALA A 299 9.71 -11.51 6.34
CA ALA A 299 9.20 -12.87 6.28
C ALA A 299 7.90 -12.95 5.47
N TYR A 300 6.96 -12.03 5.69
CA TYR A 300 5.72 -11.96 4.93
C TYR A 300 5.94 -11.58 3.47
N ALA A 301 6.77 -10.58 3.19
CA ALA A 301 7.08 -10.17 1.82
C ALA A 301 7.73 -11.31 1.02
N LEU A 302 8.73 -11.99 1.59
CA LEU A 302 9.38 -13.14 0.95
C LEU A 302 8.41 -14.30 0.77
N PHE A 303 7.56 -14.58 1.76
CA PHE A 303 6.56 -15.63 1.64
C PHE A 303 5.53 -15.30 0.54
N LEU A 304 4.91 -14.12 0.54
CA LEU A 304 3.83 -13.79 -0.39
C LEU A 304 4.32 -13.47 -1.80
N CYS A 305 5.45 -12.79 -1.95
CA CYS A 305 5.98 -12.39 -3.26
C CYS A 305 6.84 -13.47 -3.93
N VAL A 306 7.47 -14.36 -3.15
CA VAL A 306 8.39 -15.37 -3.67
C VAL A 306 7.93 -16.79 -3.33
N GLY A 307 7.79 -17.11 -2.05
CA GLY A 307 7.47 -18.47 -1.58
C GLY A 307 6.14 -19.00 -2.14
N TRP A 308 5.07 -18.25 -2.00
CA TRP A 308 3.72 -18.63 -2.40
C TRP A 308 3.60 -18.82 -3.92
N PRO A 309 4.07 -17.90 -4.78
CA PRO A 309 4.16 -18.14 -6.21
C PRO A 309 5.03 -19.33 -6.59
N LEU A 310 6.19 -19.53 -5.95
CA LEU A 310 7.07 -20.67 -6.26
C LEU A 310 6.46 -22.02 -5.87
N ILE A 311 5.61 -22.07 -4.83
CA ILE A 311 4.87 -23.27 -4.46
C ILE A 311 3.74 -23.53 -5.46
N ALA A 312 3.03 -22.47 -5.90
CA ALA A 312 1.86 -22.60 -6.78
C ALA A 312 2.22 -22.80 -8.26
N ALA A 313 3.29 -22.16 -8.76
CA ALA A 313 3.63 -22.14 -10.18
C ALA A 313 3.93 -23.52 -10.80
N PRO A 314 4.68 -24.43 -10.13
CA PRO A 314 4.98 -25.76 -10.67
C PRO A 314 3.74 -26.65 -10.85
N TRP A 315 2.64 -26.36 -10.14
CA TRP A 315 1.44 -27.19 -10.17
C TRP A 315 0.60 -26.99 -11.43
N GLY A 316 0.80 -25.91 -12.19
CA GLY A 316 0.06 -25.66 -13.43
C GLY A 316 -1.46 -25.74 -13.21
N VAL A 317 -2.10 -26.73 -13.84
CA VAL A 317 -3.53 -27.03 -13.61
C VAL A 317 -3.67 -27.88 -12.35
N PHE A 318 -4.37 -27.34 -11.34
CA PHE A 318 -4.52 -28.02 -10.06
C PHE A 318 -5.38 -29.29 -10.19
N PRO A 319 -4.91 -30.44 -9.68
CA PRO A 319 -5.77 -31.59 -9.45
C PRO A 319 -6.92 -31.22 -8.50
N GLU A 320 -8.06 -31.91 -8.61
CA GLU A 320 -9.27 -31.61 -7.83
C GLU A 320 -9.00 -31.49 -6.32
N ALA A 321 -8.24 -32.43 -5.74
CA ALA A 321 -7.90 -32.41 -4.32
C ALA A 321 -7.07 -31.18 -3.92
N VAL A 322 -6.13 -30.77 -4.78
CA VAL A 322 -5.27 -29.60 -4.56
C VAL A 322 -6.08 -28.31 -4.71
N TYR A 323 -6.96 -28.26 -5.71
CA TYR A 323 -7.88 -27.15 -5.91
C TYR A 323 -8.85 -26.99 -4.74
N SER A 324 -9.41 -28.10 -4.24
CA SER A 324 -10.30 -28.10 -3.07
C SER A 324 -9.60 -27.58 -1.82
N LEU A 325 -8.35 -28.01 -1.57
CA LEU A 325 -7.55 -27.48 -0.47
C LEU A 325 -7.29 -25.97 -0.65
N TRP A 326 -6.87 -25.56 -1.84
CA TRP A 326 -6.57 -24.17 -2.14
C TRP A 326 -7.80 -23.25 -1.97
N ALA A 327 -8.96 -23.69 -2.46
CA ALA A 327 -10.22 -23.00 -2.28
C ALA A 327 -10.63 -22.95 -0.81
N SER A 328 -10.42 -24.04 -0.05
CA SER A 328 -10.68 -24.07 1.39
C SER A 328 -9.81 -23.06 2.14
N VAL A 329 -8.54 -22.94 1.79
CA VAL A 329 -7.63 -21.92 2.34
C VAL A 329 -8.13 -20.51 2.04
N ALA A 330 -8.58 -20.24 0.80
CA ALA A 330 -9.15 -18.95 0.42
C ALA A 330 -10.40 -18.60 1.23
N VAL A 331 -11.30 -19.58 1.43
CA VAL A 331 -12.52 -19.40 2.25
C VAL A 331 -12.16 -19.14 3.71
N CYS A 332 -11.28 -19.95 4.31
CA CYS A 332 -10.85 -19.77 5.69
C CYS A 332 -10.19 -18.40 5.90
N TRP A 333 -9.30 -17.99 4.99
CA TRP A 333 -8.66 -16.68 5.04
C TRP A 333 -9.69 -15.55 4.97
N GLY A 334 -10.67 -15.68 4.07
CA GLY A 334 -11.74 -14.71 3.92
C GLY A 334 -12.58 -14.50 5.18
N TYR A 335 -13.00 -15.59 5.82
CA TYR A 335 -13.75 -15.50 7.08
C TYR A 335 -12.90 -14.93 8.22
N LEU A 336 -11.64 -15.34 8.36
CA LEU A 336 -10.75 -14.80 9.38
C LEU A 336 -10.52 -13.31 9.21
N ALA A 337 -10.27 -12.85 7.98
CA ALA A 337 -10.13 -11.43 7.71
C ALA A 337 -11.42 -10.65 7.98
N ALA A 338 -12.59 -11.19 7.62
CA ALA A 338 -13.87 -10.55 7.93
C ALA A 338 -14.09 -10.41 9.45
N ILE A 339 -13.79 -11.46 10.23
CA ILE A 339 -13.87 -11.43 11.69
C ILE A 339 -12.93 -10.36 12.26
N ILE A 340 -11.72 -10.24 11.74
CA ILE A 340 -10.74 -9.26 12.21
C ILE A 340 -11.17 -7.84 11.83
N ILE A 341 -11.48 -7.58 10.56
CA ILE A 341 -11.83 -6.23 10.05
C ILE A 341 -13.09 -5.69 10.73
N ILE A 342 -14.08 -6.56 11.00
CA ILE A 342 -15.34 -6.16 11.64
C ILE A 342 -15.22 -6.18 13.17
N GLY A 343 -14.67 -7.26 13.73
CA GLY A 343 -14.68 -7.51 15.17
C GLY A 343 -13.62 -6.73 15.94
N LEU A 344 -12.40 -6.58 15.40
CA LEU A 344 -11.31 -5.94 16.12
C LEU A 344 -11.60 -4.45 16.41
N PRO A 345 -12.05 -3.63 15.46
CA PRO A 345 -12.39 -2.23 15.75
C PRO A 345 -13.51 -2.09 16.79
N LEU A 346 -14.51 -2.99 16.76
CA LEU A 346 -15.60 -3.00 17.74
C LEU A 346 -15.11 -3.38 19.14
N TYR A 347 -14.16 -4.30 19.23
CA TYR A 347 -13.55 -4.72 20.49
C TYR A 347 -12.66 -3.62 21.07
N GLU A 348 -11.73 -3.08 20.28
CA GLU A 348 -10.79 -2.03 20.71
C GLU A 348 -11.53 -0.75 21.15
N ASN A 349 -12.63 -0.41 20.47
CA ASN A 349 -13.42 0.77 20.80
C ASN A 349 -14.63 0.47 21.69
N SER A 350 -14.75 -0.74 22.24
CA SER A 350 -15.93 -1.17 23.02
C SER A 350 -16.21 -0.27 24.22
N ALA A 351 -15.17 0.19 24.92
CA ALA A 351 -15.31 1.14 26.03
C ALA A 351 -15.84 2.50 25.57
N THR A 352 -15.33 3.03 24.46
CA THR A 352 -15.78 4.28 23.84
C THR A 352 -17.23 4.15 23.34
N ILE A 353 -17.56 3.07 22.64
CA ILE A 353 -18.91 2.77 22.16
C ILE A 353 -19.88 2.70 23.35
N THR A 354 -19.51 1.98 24.41
CA THR A 354 -20.34 1.86 25.62
C THR A 354 -20.55 3.21 26.28
N ARG A 355 -19.53 4.07 26.35
CA ARG A 355 -19.66 5.43 26.91
C ARG A 355 -20.61 6.31 26.09
N VAL A 356 -20.50 6.27 24.76
CA VAL A 356 -21.40 6.99 23.85
C VAL A 356 -22.84 6.49 24.02
N LEU A 357 -23.05 5.17 24.04
CA LEU A 357 -24.38 4.57 24.23
C LEU A 357 -24.97 4.84 25.63
N THR A 358 -24.13 5.04 26.64
CA THR A 358 -24.56 5.32 28.03
C THR A 358 -24.56 6.81 28.38
N PHE A 359 -24.31 7.70 27.41
CA PHE A 359 -24.25 9.17 27.60
C PHE A 359 -23.31 9.63 28.72
N LYS A 360 -22.27 8.84 29.03
CA LYS A 360 -21.29 9.23 30.05
C LYS A 360 -20.31 10.25 29.46
N PRO A 361 -20.03 11.38 30.15
CA PRO A 361 -19.07 12.35 29.66
C PRO A 361 -17.68 11.73 29.56
N PHE A 362 -16.91 12.16 28.55
CA PHE A 362 -15.49 11.85 28.46
C PHE A 362 -14.76 12.54 29.61
N THR A 363 -14.53 11.82 30.70
CA THR A 363 -13.67 12.29 31.78
C THR A 363 -12.22 12.27 31.28
N ALA A 364 -11.48 13.35 31.49
CA ALA A 364 -10.05 13.45 31.16
C ALA A 364 -9.18 12.42 31.93
N ASP A 365 -9.75 11.75 32.92
CA ASP A 365 -9.13 10.68 33.69
C ASP A 365 -9.27 9.34 32.99
N ALA A 366 -8.37 9.12 32.03
CA ALA A 366 -7.61 7.90 31.83
C ALA A 366 -6.81 8.12 30.54
N LYS A 367 -5.58 8.65 30.67
CA LYS A 367 -4.52 8.18 29.78
C LYS A 367 -4.51 6.67 29.97
N GLU A 368 -5.21 5.94 29.10
CA GLU A 368 -5.20 4.48 29.11
C GLU A 368 -3.75 4.06 29.00
N SER A 369 -3.21 3.67 30.15
CA SER A 369 -1.99 2.90 30.26
C SER A 369 -2.27 1.55 29.64
N ASN A 370 -2.33 1.49 28.32
CA ASN A 370 -2.05 0.26 27.59
C ASN A 370 -0.55 -0.02 27.75
N LYS A 371 -0.13 -0.32 28.99
CA LYS A 371 1.06 -1.15 29.17
C LYS A 371 0.80 -2.44 28.39
N PRO A 372 1.81 -3.01 27.73
CA PRO A 372 1.66 -4.35 27.18
C PRO A 372 1.20 -5.26 28.32
N ILE A 373 0.11 -6.01 28.08
CA ILE A 373 -0.23 -7.17 28.88
C ILE A 373 1.04 -8.00 28.90
N SER A 374 1.65 -8.11 30.08
CA SER A 374 2.86 -8.88 30.31
C SER A 374 2.67 -10.25 29.69
N THR A 375 3.40 -10.52 28.60
CA THR A 375 3.60 -11.88 28.13
C THR A 375 4.31 -12.62 29.27
N THR A 376 3.56 -13.52 29.89
CA THR A 376 4.07 -14.51 30.82
C THR A 376 5.06 -15.39 30.07
N SER A 377 6.33 -14.98 30.02
CA SER A 377 7.48 -15.78 29.58
C SER A 377 8.80 -15.10 29.95
N ALA A 378 8.89 -14.53 31.17
CA ALA A 378 10.16 -14.09 31.77
C ALA A 378 10.63 -15.07 32.86
N ALA A 379 10.31 -16.36 32.70
CA ALA A 379 10.77 -17.45 33.56
C ALA A 379 11.36 -18.58 32.69
N ALA A 380 12.39 -18.27 31.89
CA ALA A 380 13.20 -19.30 31.22
C ALA A 380 14.62 -18.84 30.83
N VAL A 381 15.11 -17.67 31.24
CA VAL A 381 16.47 -17.18 30.88
C VAL A 381 17.27 -16.71 32.10
N THR A 382 17.04 -17.32 33.26
CA THR A 382 17.87 -17.13 34.47
C THR A 382 18.36 -18.44 35.08
N ALA A 383 18.49 -19.48 34.25
CA ALA A 383 19.04 -20.77 34.65
C ALA A 383 20.11 -21.28 33.64
N VAL A 384 21.07 -20.42 33.28
CA VAL A 384 22.31 -20.85 32.59
C VAL A 384 23.58 -20.18 33.15
N GLU A 385 23.50 -19.16 34.02
CA GLU A 385 24.68 -18.51 34.64
C GLU A 385 25.00 -18.98 36.08
N ALA A 386 24.59 -20.19 36.44
CA ALA A 386 24.97 -20.81 37.72
C ALA A 386 25.41 -22.27 37.53
N SER A 387 26.35 -22.52 36.62
CA SER A 387 27.15 -23.76 36.62
C SER A 387 28.45 -23.58 35.83
N SER A 388 29.34 -22.73 36.37
CA SER A 388 30.77 -22.78 36.05
C SER A 388 31.53 -22.14 37.22
N CYS A 389 31.57 -22.90 38.31
CA CYS A 389 32.71 -22.96 39.21
C CYS A 389 33.29 -24.37 39.04
#